data_AF-A0A370TMM8-F1
#
_entry.id   AF-A0A370TMM8-F1
#
_cell.length_a   1.000
_cell.length_b   1.000
_cell.length_c   1.000
_cell.angle_alpha   90.00
_cell.angle_beta   90.00
_cell.angle_gamma   90.00
#
_symmetry.space_group_name_H-M   'P 1'
#
loop_
_entity.id
_entity.type
_entity.pdbx_description
1 polymer ?
#
loop_
_entity_poly.entity_id
_entity_poly.type
_entity_poly.pdbx_seq_one_letter_code
_entity_poly.pdbx_strand_id
1 'polypeptide(L)'
;MGKLIKNHWARLIILTAAAYQVAAGVHGYFWPKIFWDFLTKNLDGAVKPFPILQTINVIAGIFMFAWEWPLGLLAGSWLHRSIEARLVVLPMTILVSALLYQATNAALYYLVGMIVYFWAYSEGEVVVAKPWSLPPRNRPGKV
;
A
#
# COMPACT_ATOMS: atom_id res chain seq x y z
N MET A 1 27.08 -10.58 9.47
CA MET A 1 26.38 -10.40 8.18
C MET A 1 25.05 -9.70 8.48
N GLY A 2 24.70 -8.62 7.76
CA GLY A 2 23.46 -7.87 8.01
C GLY A 2 22.23 -8.70 7.63
N LYS A 3 21.23 -8.79 8.52
CA LYS A 3 19.96 -9.46 8.23
C LYS A 3 19.03 -8.48 7.52
N LEU A 4 18.37 -8.91 6.45
CA LEU A 4 17.34 -8.12 5.76
C LEU A 4 16.15 -7.90 6.71
N ILE A 5 15.77 -6.64 6.92
CA ILE A 5 14.57 -6.26 7.69
C ILE A 5 13.42 -6.14 6.70
N LYS A 6 12.60 -7.18 6.60
CA LYS A 6 11.59 -7.31 5.54
C LYS A 6 10.48 -6.29 5.71
N ASN A 7 10.13 -5.95 6.94
CA ASN A 7 9.22 -4.84 7.22
C ASN A 7 9.69 -3.54 6.54
N HIS A 8 10.96 -3.15 6.72
CA HIS A 8 11.48 -1.92 6.11
C HIS A 8 11.49 -2.02 4.58
N TRP A 9 11.81 -3.19 4.04
CA TRP A 9 11.78 -3.43 2.61
C TRP A 9 10.35 -3.33 2.05
N ALA A 10 9.38 -3.99 2.68
CA ALA A 10 7.97 -3.90 2.33
C ALA A 10 7.49 -2.45 2.37
N ARG A 11 7.84 -1.70 3.42
CA ARG A 11 7.50 -0.28 3.56
C ARG A 11 7.99 0.56 2.38
N LEU A 12 9.24 0.37 1.95
CA LEU A 12 9.80 1.09 0.80
C LEU A 12 9.04 0.77 -0.49
N ILE A 13 8.67 -0.50 -0.69
CA ILE A 13 7.86 -0.91 -1.85
C ILE A 13 6.50 -0.22 -1.80
N ILE A 14 5.82 -0.24 -0.64
CA ILE A 14 4.50 0.36 -0.47
C ILE A 14 4.53 1.89 -0.63
N LEU A 15 5.56 2.57 -0.13
CA LEU A 15 5.75 4.01 -0.34
C LEU A 15 5.90 4.34 -1.83
N THR A 16 6.65 3.51 -2.55
CA THR A 16 6.82 3.65 -4.01
C THR A 16 5.50 3.40 -4.74
N ALA A 17 4.76 2.36 -4.35
CA ALA A 17 3.45 2.04 -4.90
C ALA A 17 2.44 3.16 -4.64
N ALA A 18 2.45 3.75 -3.45
CA ALA A 18 1.58 4.86 -3.06
C ALA A 18 1.84 6.14 -3.84
N ALA A 19 3.12 6.52 -3.99
CA ALA A 19 3.49 7.66 -4.84
C ALA A 19 3.03 7.44 -6.30
N TYR A 20 3.22 6.22 -6.82
CA TYR A 20 2.75 5.87 -8.17
C TYR A 20 1.22 5.91 -8.26
N GLN A 21 0.49 5.38 -7.27
CA GLN A 21 -0.96 5.36 -7.27
C GLN A 21 -1.56 6.77 -7.28
N VAL A 22 -0.97 7.71 -6.53
CA VAL A 22 -1.39 9.12 -6.55
C VAL A 22 -1.17 9.72 -7.93
N ALA A 23 0.02 9.55 -8.51
CA ALA A 23 0.32 10.06 -9.86
C ALA A 23 -0.60 9.45 -10.93
N ALA A 24 -0.85 8.14 -10.86
CA ALA A 24 -1.75 7.41 -11.75
C ALA A 24 -3.21 7.86 -11.59
N GLY A 25 -3.67 8.08 -10.36
CA GLY A 25 -5.01 8.60 -10.06
C GLY A 25 -5.21 10.00 -10.66
N VAL A 26 -4.24 10.90 -10.49
CA VAL A 26 -4.25 12.23 -11.12
C VAL A 26 -4.26 12.14 -12.64
N HIS A 27 -3.41 11.28 -13.22
CA HIS A 27 -3.36 11.08 -14.66
C HIS A 27 -4.67 10.50 -15.23
N GLY A 28 -5.37 9.68 -14.45
CA GLY A 28 -6.67 9.12 -14.78
C GLY A 28 -7.80 10.15 -14.91
N TYR A 29 -7.65 11.39 -14.43
CA TYR A 29 -8.63 12.46 -14.69
C TYR A 29 -8.56 12.93 -16.14
N PHE A 30 -7.38 12.96 -16.73
CA PHE A 30 -7.17 13.41 -18.11
C PHE A 30 -7.46 12.30 -19.14
N TRP A 31 -7.14 11.05 -18.79
CA TRP A 31 -7.45 9.87 -19.61
C TRP A 31 -8.25 8.84 -18.82
N PRO A 32 -9.55 9.08 -18.59
CA PRO A 32 -10.35 8.21 -17.74
C PRO A 32 -10.59 6.90 -18.48
N LYS A 33 -9.92 5.82 -18.05
CA LYS A 33 -10.06 4.48 -18.62
C LYS A 33 -10.00 3.40 -17.54
N ILE A 34 -10.96 2.47 -17.58
CA ILE A 34 -10.92 1.26 -16.77
C ILE A 34 -9.93 0.27 -17.38
N PHE A 35 -9.23 -0.47 -16.53
CA PHE A 35 -8.27 -1.47 -16.98
C PHE A 35 -8.95 -2.55 -17.84
N TRP A 36 -10.12 -3.01 -17.42
CA TRP A 36 -10.92 -4.06 -18.05
C TRP A 36 -11.79 -3.59 -19.23
N ASP A 37 -11.57 -2.38 -19.73
CA ASP A 37 -12.34 -1.76 -20.82
C ASP A 37 -12.26 -2.56 -22.15
N PHE A 38 -11.29 -3.47 -22.28
CA PHE A 38 -11.17 -4.42 -23.40
C PHE A 38 -12.11 -5.64 -23.27
N LEU A 39 -12.57 -5.95 -22.06
CA LEU A 39 -13.41 -7.11 -21.76
C LEU A 39 -14.87 -6.72 -21.53
N THR A 40 -15.13 -5.58 -20.87
CA THR A 40 -16.49 -5.09 -20.58
C THR A 40 -16.53 -3.58 -20.46
N LYS A 41 -17.67 -2.98 -20.83
CA LYS A 41 -17.98 -1.54 -20.66
C LYS A 41 -18.89 -1.25 -19.46
N ASN A 42 -19.36 -2.27 -18.76
CA ASN A 42 -20.32 -2.13 -17.66
C ASN A 42 -19.78 -1.31 -16.48
N LEU A 43 -18.45 -1.21 -16.36
CA LEU A 43 -17.79 -0.49 -15.27
C LEU A 43 -17.49 0.96 -15.60
N ASP A 44 -17.65 1.42 -16.85
CA ASP A 44 -17.23 2.75 -17.30
C ASP A 44 -17.83 3.89 -16.49
N GLY A 45 -19.02 3.67 -15.92
CA GLY A 45 -19.69 4.59 -15.00
C GLY A 45 -18.86 4.99 -13.77
N ALA A 46 -17.89 4.16 -13.37
CA ALA A 46 -16.99 4.47 -12.26
C ALA A 46 -15.88 5.48 -12.62
N VAL A 47 -15.66 5.72 -13.91
CA VAL A 47 -14.55 6.50 -14.45
C VAL A 47 -15.01 7.71 -15.29
N LYS A 48 -16.18 7.61 -15.97
CA LYS A 48 -16.87 8.72 -16.64
C LYS A 48 -18.39 8.56 -16.52
N PRO A 49 -19.18 9.64 -16.48
CA PRO A 49 -18.76 11.05 -16.55
C PRO A 49 -18.17 11.57 -15.23
N PHE A 50 -18.40 10.88 -14.11
CA PHE A 50 -17.86 11.27 -12.81
C PHE A 50 -16.57 10.49 -12.51
N PRO A 51 -15.48 11.16 -12.09
CA PRO A 51 -14.18 10.52 -11.86
C PRO A 51 -14.09 9.88 -10.48
N ILE A 52 -15.01 8.95 -10.18
CA ILE A 52 -15.12 8.32 -8.86
C ILE A 52 -13.88 7.48 -8.57
N LEU A 53 -13.49 6.62 -9.51
CA LEU A 53 -12.37 5.69 -9.33
C LEU A 53 -11.02 6.40 -9.21
N GLN A 54 -10.83 7.52 -9.91
CA GLN A 54 -9.65 8.38 -9.82
C GLN A 54 -9.56 9.02 -8.44
N THR A 55 -10.68 9.55 -7.96
CA THR A 55 -10.77 10.17 -6.62
C THR A 55 -10.42 9.15 -5.54
N ILE A 56 -10.97 7.94 -5.62
CA ILE A 56 -10.66 6.85 -4.69
C ILE A 56 -9.17 6.47 -4.78
N ASN A 57 -8.58 6.37 -5.98
CA ASN A 57 -7.16 6.05 -6.13
C ASN A 57 -6.24 7.12 -5.54
N VAL A 58 -6.54 8.41 -5.75
CA VAL A 58 -5.76 9.51 -5.16
C VAL A 58 -5.85 9.47 -3.63
N ILE A 59 -7.06 9.32 -3.07
CA ILE A 59 -7.27 9.26 -1.62
C ILE A 59 -6.57 8.04 -1.03
N ALA A 60 -6.73 6.86 -1.63
CA ALA A 60 -6.09 5.62 -1.18
C ALA A 60 -4.56 5.72 -1.23
N GLY A 61 -4.00 6.28 -2.30
CA GLY A 61 -2.56 6.50 -2.42
C GLY A 61 -2.02 7.46 -1.36
N ILE A 62 -2.70 8.59 -1.12
CA ILE A 62 -2.32 9.54 -0.04
C ILE A 62 -2.41 8.86 1.33
N PHE A 63 -3.48 8.10 1.58
CA PHE A 63 -3.68 7.38 2.82
C PHE A 63 -2.56 6.36 3.08
N MET A 64 -2.22 5.54 2.08
CA MET A 64 -1.13 4.57 2.19
C MET A 64 0.23 5.26 2.37
N PHE A 65 0.46 6.37 1.68
CA PHE A 65 1.68 7.16 1.85
C PHE A 65 1.79 7.71 3.27
N ALA A 66 0.70 8.27 3.82
CA ALA A 66 0.65 8.81 5.17
C ALA A 66 0.83 7.73 6.25
N TRP A 67 0.29 6.52 6.04
CA TRP A 67 0.44 5.39 6.95
C TRP A 67 1.89 4.89 6.96
N GLU A 68 2.53 4.75 5.80
CA GLU A 68 3.88 4.19 5.71
C GLU A 68 5.03 5.18 5.93
N TRP A 69 4.82 6.48 5.69
CA TRP A 69 5.80 7.53 5.98
C TRP A 69 5.66 8.08 7.41
N PRO A 70 5.05 7.32 8.33
CA PRO A 70 4.20 7.82 9.42
C PRO A 70 4.37 9.31 9.72
N LEU A 71 3.44 10.12 9.20
CA LEU A 71 3.35 11.52 9.60
C LEU A 71 3.24 11.59 11.13
N GLY A 72 3.82 12.62 11.75
CA GLY A 72 3.98 12.67 13.23
C GLY A 72 2.69 12.42 14.03
N LEU A 73 1.52 12.70 13.46
CA LEU A 73 0.20 12.43 14.04
C LEU A 73 -0.19 10.94 14.06
N LEU A 74 0.31 10.15 13.10
CA LEU A 74 0.03 8.70 12.96
C LEU A 74 1.15 7.84 13.55
N ALA A 75 2.34 8.42 13.70
CA ALA A 75 3.52 7.76 14.22
C ALA A 75 3.26 7.16 15.60
N GLY A 76 3.48 5.86 15.72
CA GLY A 76 3.37 5.15 16.99
C GLY A 76 1.95 4.76 17.41
N SER A 77 0.90 5.05 16.62
CA SER A 77 -0.45 4.51 16.83
C SER A 77 -0.47 2.97 16.72
N TRP A 78 -1.51 2.33 17.27
CA TRP A 78 -1.66 0.87 17.19
C TRP A 78 -1.80 0.38 15.73
N LEU A 79 -2.54 1.12 14.91
CA LEU A 79 -2.66 0.87 13.46
C LEU A 79 -1.32 1.04 12.74
N HIS A 80 -0.54 2.07 13.09
CA HIS A 80 0.78 2.26 12.50
C HIS A 80 1.73 1.09 12.79
N ARG A 81 1.63 0.44 13.94
CA ARG A 81 2.52 -0.66 14.36
C ARG A 81 2.05 -2.05 13.90
N SER A 82 0.78 -2.21 13.52
CA SER A 82 0.23 -3.52 13.16
C SER A 82 0.54 -3.88 11.71
N ILE A 83 1.18 -5.04 11.51
CA ILE A 83 1.36 -5.62 10.17
C ILE A 83 0.04 -6.23 9.69
N GLU A 84 -0.74 -6.79 10.61
CA GLU A 84 -2.05 -7.38 10.37
C GLU A 84 -3.02 -6.36 9.76
N ALA A 85 -3.07 -5.14 10.33
CA ALA A 85 -3.88 -4.06 9.79
C ALA A 85 -3.51 -3.72 8.33
N ARG A 86 -2.20 -3.78 7.99
CA ARG A 86 -1.74 -3.58 6.60
C ARG A 86 -2.20 -4.72 5.70
N LEU A 87 -2.06 -5.97 6.15
CA LEU A 87 -2.47 -7.15 5.39
C LEU A 87 -3.98 -7.18 5.12
N VAL A 88 -4.79 -6.53 5.95
CA VAL A 88 -6.24 -6.37 5.71
C VAL A 88 -6.55 -5.24 4.73
N VAL A 89 -5.84 -4.11 4.81
CA VAL A 89 -6.10 -2.92 3.99
C VAL A 89 -5.49 -3.00 2.59
N LEU A 90 -4.36 -3.69 2.46
CA LEU A 90 -3.63 -3.80 1.19
C LEU A 90 -4.46 -4.45 0.07
N PRO A 91 -5.19 -5.56 0.29
CA PRO A 91 -6.08 -6.13 -0.72
C PRO A 91 -7.08 -5.12 -1.31
N MET A 92 -7.65 -4.25 -0.47
CA MET A 92 -8.59 -3.22 -0.92
C MET A 92 -7.91 -2.18 -1.81
N THR A 93 -6.70 -1.75 -1.43
CA THR A 93 -5.91 -0.78 -2.21
C THR A 93 -5.43 -1.38 -3.54
N ILE A 94 -5.03 -2.65 -3.53
CA ILE A 94 -4.64 -3.41 -4.72
C ILE A 94 -5.83 -3.49 -5.69
N LEU A 95 -7.02 -3.85 -5.20
CA LEU A 95 -8.22 -3.96 -6.02
C LEU A 95 -8.59 -2.62 -6.68
N VAL A 96 -8.64 -1.55 -5.89
CA VAL A 96 -8.93 -0.19 -6.40
C VAL A 96 -7.91 0.25 -7.46
N SER A 97 -6.62 -0.06 -7.24
CA SER A 97 -5.54 0.25 -8.20
C SER A 97 -5.65 -0.59 -9.48
N ALA A 98 -6.04 -1.87 -9.36
CA ALA A 98 -6.15 -2.79 -10.48
C ALA A 98 -7.34 -2.46 -11.41
N LEU A 99 -8.34 -1.72 -10.93
CA LEU A 99 -9.48 -1.30 -11.75
C LEU A 99 -9.18 -0.11 -12.66
N LEU A 100 -8.25 0.78 -12.26
CA LEU A 100 -7.88 1.97 -13.04
C LEU A 100 -6.72 1.64 -13.97
N TYR A 101 -6.86 1.91 -15.27
CA TYR A 101 -5.87 1.53 -16.27
C TYR A 101 -4.46 2.09 -15.98
N GLN A 102 -4.37 3.32 -15.48
CA GLN A 102 -3.11 3.97 -15.15
C GLN A 102 -2.46 3.41 -13.87
N ALA A 103 -3.23 2.79 -12.98
CA ALA A 103 -2.76 2.38 -11.65
C ALA A 103 -2.41 0.88 -11.55
N THR A 104 -2.47 0.13 -12.65
CA THR A 104 -2.13 -1.31 -12.66
C THR A 104 -0.71 -1.59 -12.15
N ASN A 105 0.26 -0.73 -12.48
CA ASN A 105 1.63 -0.89 -11.97
C ASN A 105 1.72 -0.67 -10.45
N ALA A 106 0.96 0.29 -9.90
CA ALA A 106 0.83 0.44 -8.45
C ALA A 106 0.22 -0.81 -7.82
N ALA A 107 -0.82 -1.39 -8.44
CA ALA A 107 -1.43 -2.64 -7.94
C ALA A 107 -0.40 -3.78 -7.84
N LEU A 108 0.46 -3.94 -8.85
CA LEU A 108 1.53 -4.93 -8.85
C LEU A 108 2.55 -4.66 -7.73
N TYR A 109 2.98 -3.40 -7.55
CA TYR A 109 3.91 -3.05 -6.48
C TYR A 109 3.30 -3.25 -5.09
N TYR A 110 2.03 -2.90 -4.89
CA TYR A 110 1.32 -3.20 -3.65
C TYR A 110 1.21 -4.70 -3.38
N LEU A 111 0.95 -5.51 -4.41
CA LEU A 111 0.91 -6.97 -4.30
C LEU A 111 2.26 -7.53 -3.84
N VAL A 112 3.36 -7.08 -4.44
CA VAL A 112 4.72 -7.47 -4.00
C VAL A 112 4.96 -7.01 -2.56
N GLY A 113 4.65 -5.77 -2.23
CA GLY A 113 4.79 -5.23 -0.87
C GLY A 113 3.98 -6.02 0.17
N MET A 114 2.77 -6.45 -0.19
CA MET A 114 1.91 -7.30 0.65
C MET A 114 2.53 -8.68 0.88
N ILE A 115 3.09 -9.31 -0.14
CA ILE A 115 3.80 -10.60 -0.01
C ILE A 115 4.99 -10.44 0.94
N VAL A 116 5.76 -9.37 0.82
CA VAL A 116 6.90 -9.11 1.72
C VAL A 116 6.43 -8.82 3.15
N TYR A 117 5.32 -8.09 3.34
CA TYR A 117 4.73 -7.89 4.67
C TYR A 117 4.23 -9.19 5.28
N PHE A 118 3.63 -10.06 4.48
CA PHE A 118 3.18 -11.38 4.94
C PHE A 118 4.38 -12.24 5.36
N TRP A 119 5.49 -12.18 4.64
CA TRP A 119 6.73 -12.84 5.02
C TRP A 119 7.34 -12.23 6.29
N ALA A 120 7.30 -10.91 6.46
CA ALA A 120 7.72 -10.26 7.70
C ALA A 120 6.86 -10.71 8.90
N TYR A 121 5.54 -10.83 8.69
CA TYR A 121 4.59 -11.32 9.68
C TYR A 121 4.85 -12.79 10.08
N SER A 122 5.12 -13.67 9.11
CA SER A 122 5.38 -15.09 9.39
C SER A 122 6.68 -15.32 10.17
N GLU A 123 7.66 -14.42 10.05
CA GLU A 123 8.88 -14.43 10.86
C GLU A 123 8.77 -13.66 12.20
N GLY A 124 7.60 -13.09 12.51
CA GLY A 124 7.37 -12.34 13.74
C GLY A 124 8.11 -11.00 13.79
N GLU A 125 8.40 -10.37 12.65
CA GLU A 125 8.95 -9.02 12.62
C GLU A 125 7.92 -8.00 13.12
N VAL A 126 8.39 -6.97 13.81
CA VAL A 126 7.54 -5.90 14.36
C VAL A 126 7.83 -4.56 13.71
N VAL A 127 6.79 -3.73 13.58
CA VAL A 127 6.92 -2.34 13.13
C VAL A 127 7.19 -1.44 14.33
N VAL A 128 8.38 -0.84 14.36
CA VAL A 128 8.80 0.04 15.45
C VAL A 128 8.09 1.39 15.34
N ALA A 129 7.79 2.00 16.49
CA ALA A 129 7.17 3.32 16.57
C ALA A 129 8.03 4.40 15.89
N LYS A 130 9.36 4.35 16.10
CA LYS A 130 10.31 5.21 15.39
C LYS A 130 10.57 4.63 14.01
N PRO A 131 10.27 5.36 12.92
CA PRO A 131 10.49 4.89 11.56
C PRO A 131 11.95 4.50 11.34
N TRP A 132 12.19 3.42 10.60
CA TRP A 132 13.52 2.96 10.18
C TRP A 132 14.47 2.56 11.31
N SER A 133 13.99 2.53 12.55
CA SER A 133 14.76 2.02 13.68
C SER A 133 14.81 0.49 13.66
N LEU A 134 15.90 -0.07 14.19
CA LEU A 134 16.06 -1.52 14.26
C LEU A 134 14.99 -2.13 15.19
N PRO A 135 14.29 -3.20 14.78
CA PRO A 135 13.42 -3.93 15.67
C PRO A 135 14.20 -4.42 16.90
N PRO A 136 13.60 -4.35 18.11
CA PRO A 136 14.23 -4.95 19.28
C PRO A 136 14.44 -6.44 19.03
N ARG A 137 15.63 -6.96 19.35
CA ARG A 137 15.87 -8.40 19.35
C ARG A 137 14.91 -9.03 20.36
N ASN A 138 14.08 -9.98 19.92
CA ASN A 138 13.42 -10.90 20.83
C ASN A 138 14.54 -11.58 21.63
N ARG A 139 14.70 -11.20 22.91
CA ARG A 139 15.46 -12.01 23.85
C ARG A 139 14.64 -13.29 24.00
N PRO A 140 15.18 -14.48 23.70
CA PRO A 140 14.48 -15.70 24.06
C PRO A 140 14.19 -15.58 25.56
N GLY A 141 12.91 -15.62 25.92
CA GLY A 141 12.49 -15.65 27.31
C GLY A 141 13.27 -16.79 27.96
N LYS A 142 13.88 -16.52 29.12
CA LYS A 142 14.38 -17.60 29.96
C LYS A 142 13.17 -18.49 30.26
N VAL A 143 13.17 -19.68 29.67
CA VAL A 143 12.34 -20.79 30.11
C VAL A 143 12.86 -21.23 31.47
#